data_AF-A0A7X7JB79-F1
#
_entry.id   AF-A0A7X7JB79-F1
#
_cell.length_a   1.000
_cell.length_b   1.000
_cell.length_c   1.000
_cell.angle_alpha   90.00
_cell.angle_beta   90.00
_cell.angle_gamma   90.00
#
_symmetry.space_group_name_H-M   'P 1'
#
loop_
_entity.id
_entity.type
_entity.pdbx_description
1 polymer ?
#
loop_
_entity_poly.entity_id
_entity_poly.type
_entity_poly.pdbx_seq_one_letter_code
_entity_poly.pdbx_strand_id
1 'polypeptide(L)'
;MKIAVVWNAEPREGTIKVINGKLKKLKSGSGGSVNGAGFSLPKGGRLEIELSGFTLEPGAFPTIITVADKTDPFSFNVRDVTSAAPIFLPEFGAAVLPADDPRDYTGVAQDVAGKRLWSEFDRTNSEPEESFENACAHSRDKPSPVWLGLGRDMRIFRIGPQEAYGYWGWVTPRYHSRPVLVPAGKEEAYPYQLCFEIGPGSHGCPNITRRLEAGVLPIVHSIQDEDSIRYHLTAFATLEKGPLKKHDVRGSEWHSAQMNTGFSMMTDQERLEATPVFERENVSCDNQVVCLIRI
;
A
#
# COMPACT_ATOMS: atom_id res chain seq x y z
N MET A 1 12.75 -5.17 -34.92
CA MET A 1 11.49 -4.40 -35.00
C MET A 1 11.81 -3.01 -35.51
N LYS A 2 10.89 -2.37 -36.25
CA LYS A 2 11.06 -0.99 -36.72
C LYS A 2 9.85 -0.17 -36.32
N ILE A 3 10.09 0.98 -35.74
CA ILE A 3 9.06 1.95 -35.36
C ILE A 3 9.43 3.32 -35.94
N ALA A 4 8.48 4.22 -35.99
CA ALA A 4 8.69 5.61 -36.36
C ALA A 4 8.12 6.52 -35.27
N VAL A 5 8.88 7.56 -34.94
CA VAL A 5 8.39 8.72 -34.21
C VAL A 5 8.20 9.83 -35.24
N VAL A 6 7.01 10.43 -35.28
CA VAL A 6 6.69 11.56 -36.14
C VAL A 6 6.37 12.77 -35.29
N TRP A 7 6.92 13.92 -35.65
CA TRP A 7 6.64 15.19 -35.00
C TRP A 7 5.89 16.14 -35.93
N ASN A 8 5.20 17.10 -35.32
CA ASN A 8 4.73 18.32 -35.96
C ASN A 8 5.90 19.10 -36.62
N ALA A 9 5.57 20.18 -37.35
CA ALA A 9 6.54 20.96 -38.12
C ALA A 9 7.43 21.89 -37.26
N GLU A 10 7.91 21.40 -36.11
CA GLU A 10 8.77 22.12 -35.18
C GLU A 10 10.17 21.48 -35.10
N PRO A 11 11.25 22.25 -34.86
CA PRO A 11 12.59 21.69 -34.72
C PRO A 11 12.70 20.71 -33.55
N ARG A 12 13.28 19.54 -33.77
CA ARG A 12 13.51 18.51 -32.73
C ARG A 12 14.96 18.04 -32.74
N GLU A 13 15.57 17.92 -31.57
CA GLU A 13 16.95 17.46 -31.43
C GLU A 13 17.10 16.68 -30.14
N GLY A 14 17.79 15.53 -30.19
CA GLY A 14 17.94 14.71 -29.01
C GLY A 14 18.69 13.41 -29.26
N THR A 15 18.52 12.48 -28.33
CA THR A 15 19.10 11.13 -28.43
C THR A 15 18.05 10.06 -28.15
N ILE A 16 18.21 8.89 -28.76
CA ILE A 16 17.39 7.71 -28.50
C ILE A 16 18.12 6.79 -27.53
N LYS A 17 17.48 6.48 -26.40
CA LYS A 17 17.94 5.46 -25.45
C LYS A 17 16.99 4.27 -25.47
N VAL A 18 17.55 3.07 -25.41
CA VAL A 18 16.77 1.82 -25.39
C VAL A 18 17.09 1.08 -24.10
N ILE A 19 16.06 0.78 -23.33
CA ILE A 19 16.13 0.01 -22.09
C ILE A 19 15.62 -1.41 -22.39
N ASN A 20 16.32 -2.43 -21.88
CA ASN A 20 16.01 -3.85 -22.13
C ASN A 20 15.92 -4.17 -23.64
N GLY A 21 16.86 -3.65 -24.42
CA GLY A 21 16.95 -3.83 -25.86
C GLY A 21 18.21 -3.17 -26.42
N LYS A 22 18.40 -3.25 -27.74
CA LYS A 22 19.54 -2.63 -28.44
C LYS A 22 19.06 -1.78 -29.60
N LEU A 23 19.56 -0.54 -29.65
CA LEU A 23 19.42 0.32 -30.83
C LEU A 23 20.31 -0.24 -31.94
N LYS A 24 19.69 -0.61 -33.07
CA LYS A 24 20.41 -1.13 -34.23
C LYS A 24 20.70 -0.03 -35.25
N LYS A 25 19.71 0.82 -35.54
CA LYS A 25 19.84 1.89 -36.53
C LYS A 25 18.83 3.00 -36.30
N LEU A 26 19.24 4.23 -36.60
CA LEU A 26 18.35 5.38 -36.78
C LEU A 26 18.35 5.82 -38.23
N LYS A 27 17.20 6.32 -38.70
CA LYS A 27 17.08 6.94 -40.02
C LYS A 27 16.12 8.12 -39.93
N SER A 28 16.59 9.30 -40.29
CA SER A 28 15.75 10.48 -40.44
C SER A 28 15.03 10.49 -41.79
N GLY A 29 13.85 11.12 -41.82
CA GLY A 29 13.20 11.55 -43.04
C GLY A 29 13.94 12.71 -43.72
N SER A 30 13.37 13.21 -44.82
CA SER A 30 13.94 14.29 -45.63
C SER A 30 14.27 15.53 -44.80
N GLY A 31 15.53 15.99 -44.86
CA GLY A 31 15.99 17.21 -44.19
C GLY A 31 16.45 17.06 -42.74
N GLY A 32 16.43 15.84 -42.18
CA GLY A 32 17.00 15.54 -40.87
C GLY A 32 18.35 14.82 -40.94
N SER A 33 19.14 14.88 -39.87
CA SER A 33 20.41 14.16 -39.72
C SER A 33 20.40 13.24 -38.50
N VAL A 34 21.18 12.15 -38.57
CA VAL A 34 21.37 11.18 -37.49
C VAL A 34 22.86 10.92 -37.29
N ASN A 35 23.32 10.85 -36.05
CA ASN A 35 24.69 10.48 -35.68
C ASN A 35 24.69 9.53 -34.49
N GLY A 36 24.93 8.24 -34.76
CA GLY A 36 24.81 7.19 -33.74
C GLY A 36 23.39 7.11 -33.18
N ALA A 37 23.25 7.43 -31.89
CA ALA A 37 21.95 7.53 -31.21
C ALA A 37 21.34 8.93 -31.24
N GLY A 38 22.07 9.95 -31.72
CA GLY A 38 21.60 11.33 -31.82
C GLY A 38 20.82 11.59 -33.10
N PHE A 39 19.85 12.49 -33.02
CA PHE A 39 19.06 12.98 -34.15
C PHE A 39 18.91 14.49 -34.10
N SER A 40 18.80 15.11 -35.28
CA SER A 40 18.44 16.51 -35.46
C SER A 40 17.47 16.66 -36.64
N LEU A 41 16.30 17.21 -36.38
CA LEU A 41 15.20 17.39 -37.30
C LEU A 41 14.79 18.87 -37.32
N PRO A 42 15.39 19.74 -38.15
CA PRO A 42 15.16 21.18 -38.13
C PRO A 42 13.73 21.63 -38.42
N LYS A 43 12.92 20.78 -39.06
CA LYS A 43 11.51 21.02 -39.39
C LYS A 43 10.60 19.93 -38.80
N GLY A 44 11.08 19.19 -37.81
CA GLY A 44 10.41 18.00 -37.28
C GLY A 44 10.35 16.88 -38.30
N GLY A 45 9.22 16.18 -38.36
CA GLY A 45 9.00 15.08 -39.30
C GLY A 45 9.30 13.71 -38.71
N ARG A 46 9.78 12.77 -39.54
CA ARG A 46 9.85 11.34 -39.21
C ARG A 46 11.24 10.88 -38.81
N LEU A 47 11.34 10.12 -37.74
CA LEU A 47 12.52 9.36 -37.32
C LEU A 47 12.17 7.88 -37.21
N GLU A 48 12.80 7.05 -38.02
CA GLU A 48 12.70 5.60 -37.94
C GLU A 48 13.76 5.04 -36.99
N ILE A 49 13.32 4.15 -36.11
CA ILE A 49 14.15 3.48 -35.09
C ILE A 49 14.08 1.97 -35.33
N GLU A 50 15.22 1.36 -35.62
CA GLU A 50 15.36 -0.09 -35.76
C GLU A 50 16.00 -0.68 -34.49
N LEU A 51 15.37 -1.72 -33.95
CA LEU A 51 15.74 -2.38 -32.70
C LEU A 51 16.09 -3.85 -32.90
N SER A 52 16.99 -4.35 -32.06
CA SER A 52 17.30 -5.78 -31.87
C SER A 52 17.30 -6.17 -30.39
N GLY A 53 17.19 -7.47 -30.11
CA GLY A 53 17.22 -8.02 -28.74
C GLY A 53 16.14 -7.45 -27.82
N PHE A 54 14.91 -7.32 -28.34
CA PHE A 54 13.78 -6.70 -27.64
C PHE A 54 12.82 -7.73 -27.03
N THR A 55 12.08 -7.30 -26.02
CA THR A 55 11.05 -8.03 -25.28
C THR A 55 9.72 -7.28 -25.39
N LEU A 56 8.73 -7.88 -26.04
CA LEU A 56 7.40 -7.29 -26.24
C LEU A 56 6.34 -7.86 -25.30
N GLU A 57 6.65 -8.98 -24.63
CA GLU A 57 5.69 -9.66 -23.77
C GLU A 57 5.32 -8.83 -22.53
N PRO A 58 4.09 -9.02 -22.00
CA PRO A 58 3.73 -8.58 -20.66
C PRO A 58 4.66 -9.18 -19.60
N GLY A 59 5.15 -8.36 -18.67
CA GLY A 59 5.97 -8.84 -17.56
C GLY A 59 7.12 -7.90 -17.20
N ALA A 60 8.09 -8.44 -16.46
CA ALA A 60 9.28 -7.72 -16.05
C ALA A 60 10.20 -7.41 -17.24
N PHE A 61 10.93 -6.30 -17.14
CA PHE A 61 11.92 -5.86 -18.14
C PHE A 61 11.38 -5.69 -19.57
N PRO A 62 10.24 -5.00 -19.80
CA PRO A 62 9.78 -4.70 -21.15
C PRO A 62 10.79 -3.78 -21.87
N THR A 63 10.86 -3.88 -23.20
CA THR A 63 11.67 -2.94 -23.98
C THR A 63 10.99 -1.58 -24.01
N ILE A 64 11.71 -0.57 -23.50
CA ILE A 64 11.28 0.82 -23.45
C ILE A 64 12.22 1.64 -24.31
N ILE A 65 11.66 2.59 -25.06
CA ILE A 65 12.42 3.62 -25.75
C ILE A 65 12.20 4.93 -25.05
N THR A 66 13.29 5.63 -24.77
CA THR A 66 13.29 7.01 -24.32
C THR A 66 13.77 7.89 -25.47
N VAL A 67 12.91 8.80 -25.90
CA VAL A 67 13.27 9.94 -26.74
C VAL A 67 13.75 11.03 -25.79
N ALA A 68 15.06 11.15 -25.62
CA ALA A 68 15.67 12.24 -24.87
C ALA A 68 15.83 13.46 -25.78
N ASP A 69 14.69 14.02 -26.20
CA ASP A 69 14.57 15.34 -26.83
C ASP A 69 14.98 16.43 -25.81
N LYS A 70 15.58 17.52 -26.30
CA LYS A 70 15.94 18.68 -25.47
C LYS A 70 14.73 19.47 -24.95
N THR A 71 13.63 19.50 -25.69
CA THR A 71 12.43 20.27 -25.34
C THR A 71 11.48 19.43 -24.51
N ASP A 72 11.00 18.32 -25.08
CA ASP A 72 9.93 17.51 -24.48
C ASP A 72 10.32 16.03 -24.50
N PRO A 73 11.12 15.55 -23.53
CA PRO A 73 11.54 14.15 -23.48
C PRO A 73 10.37 13.26 -23.05
N PHE A 74 10.27 12.08 -23.66
CA PHE A 74 9.25 11.08 -23.30
C PHE A 74 9.76 9.66 -23.48
N SER A 75 9.04 8.70 -22.90
CA SER A 75 9.32 7.27 -23.05
C SER A 75 8.05 6.48 -23.36
N PHE A 76 8.20 5.36 -24.04
CA PHE A 76 7.09 4.47 -24.37
C PHE A 76 7.53 3.01 -24.41
N ASN A 77 6.60 2.09 -24.10
CA ASN A 77 6.84 0.67 -24.32
C ASN A 77 6.71 0.36 -25.82
N VAL A 78 7.66 -0.40 -26.35
CA VAL A 78 7.67 -0.75 -27.77
C VAL A 78 6.48 -1.63 -28.15
N ARG A 79 6.01 -2.48 -27.23
CA ARG A 79 4.87 -3.38 -27.45
C ARG A 79 3.53 -2.65 -27.66
N ASP A 80 3.42 -1.42 -27.15
CA ASP A 80 2.18 -0.64 -27.21
C ASP A 80 2.05 0.10 -28.56
N VAL A 81 3.07 0.04 -29.42
CA VAL A 81 3.11 0.74 -30.71
C VAL A 81 2.37 -0.08 -31.78
N THR A 82 1.17 0.36 -32.15
CA THR A 82 0.36 -0.27 -33.21
C THR A 82 -0.20 0.76 -34.19
N SER A 83 -0.50 0.35 -35.42
CA SER A 83 -1.17 1.24 -36.39
C SER A 83 -2.63 1.51 -36.03
N ALA A 84 -3.34 0.55 -35.45
CA ALA A 84 -4.74 0.72 -35.08
C ALA A 84 -4.91 1.75 -33.94
N ALA A 85 -3.99 1.73 -32.98
CA ALA A 85 -3.90 2.65 -31.86
C ALA A 85 -2.45 3.15 -31.73
N PRO A 86 -2.06 4.20 -32.49
CA PRO A 86 -0.74 4.79 -32.35
C PRO A 86 -0.63 5.49 -31.00
N ILE A 87 0.59 5.59 -30.46
CA ILE A 87 0.83 6.38 -29.25
C ILE A 87 0.83 7.84 -29.67
N PHE A 88 -0.27 8.54 -29.42
CA PHE A 88 -0.47 9.93 -29.80
C PHE A 88 -0.24 10.85 -28.60
N LEU A 89 0.72 11.77 -28.72
CA LEU A 89 1.18 12.67 -27.66
C LEU A 89 1.02 14.12 -28.12
N PRO A 90 -0.21 14.68 -28.08
CA PRO A 90 -0.49 16.01 -28.63
C PRO A 90 0.31 17.12 -27.94
N GLU A 91 0.52 17.02 -26.63
CA GLU A 91 1.31 17.98 -25.86
C GLU A 91 2.78 18.02 -26.25
N PHE A 92 3.30 16.91 -26.79
CA PHE A 92 4.68 16.78 -27.28
C PHE A 92 4.77 17.05 -28.79
N GLY A 93 3.65 17.34 -29.44
CA GLY A 93 3.57 17.43 -30.90
C GLY A 93 4.05 16.15 -31.60
N ALA A 94 3.93 14.98 -30.96
CA ALA A 94 4.54 13.73 -31.39
C ALA A 94 3.54 12.58 -31.52
N ALA A 95 3.85 11.62 -32.39
CA ALA A 95 3.17 10.33 -32.43
C ALA A 95 4.17 9.20 -32.70
N VAL A 96 3.88 8.01 -32.16
CA VAL A 96 4.68 6.80 -32.38
C VAL A 96 3.84 5.74 -33.05
N LEU A 97 4.37 5.19 -34.14
CA LEU A 97 3.71 4.23 -35.02
C LEU A 97 4.70 3.17 -35.51
N PRO A 98 4.23 2.02 -36.02
CA PRO A 98 5.06 1.10 -36.79
C PRO A 98 5.75 1.82 -37.97
N ALA A 99 6.98 1.41 -38.31
CA ALA A 99 7.76 2.12 -39.34
C ALA A 99 7.20 2.00 -40.77
N ASP A 100 6.35 1.01 -41.01
CA ASP A 100 5.62 0.78 -42.26
C ASP A 100 4.33 1.60 -42.37
N ASP A 101 3.87 2.21 -41.28
CA ASP A 101 2.72 3.10 -41.29
C ASP A 101 3.11 4.46 -41.91
N PRO A 102 2.47 4.88 -43.02
CA PRO A 102 2.92 6.03 -43.80
C PRO A 102 2.44 7.37 -43.22
N ARG A 103 1.59 7.37 -42.19
CA ARG A 103 1.00 8.60 -41.66
C ARG A 103 2.07 9.51 -41.04
N ASP A 104 1.89 10.80 -41.25
CA ASP A 104 2.62 11.85 -40.53
C ASP A 104 1.83 12.27 -39.27
N TYR A 105 2.38 13.22 -38.51
CA TYR A 105 1.74 13.70 -37.29
C TYR A 105 0.32 14.24 -37.55
N THR A 106 0.12 15.01 -38.61
CA THR A 106 -1.18 15.58 -38.96
C THR A 106 -2.20 14.50 -39.31
N GLY A 107 -1.81 13.49 -40.08
CA GLY A 107 -2.67 12.35 -40.40
C GLY A 107 -3.04 11.52 -39.18
N VAL A 108 -2.11 11.32 -38.23
CA VAL A 108 -2.42 10.66 -36.95
C VAL A 108 -3.38 11.50 -36.11
N ALA A 109 -3.14 12.80 -35.98
CA ALA A 109 -4.00 13.70 -35.22
C ALA A 109 -5.45 13.70 -35.75
N GLN A 110 -5.62 13.70 -37.07
CA GLN A 110 -6.94 13.62 -37.71
C GLN A 110 -7.63 12.27 -37.47
N ASP A 111 -6.90 11.15 -37.59
CA ASP A 111 -7.43 9.80 -37.32
C ASP A 111 -7.91 9.66 -35.87
N VAL A 112 -7.09 10.10 -34.91
CA VAL A 112 -7.42 10.03 -33.48
C VAL A 112 -8.64 10.90 -33.15
N ALA A 113 -8.68 12.14 -33.66
CA ALA A 113 -9.83 13.02 -33.47
C ALA A 113 -11.13 12.45 -34.08
N GLY A 114 -11.02 11.77 -35.22
CA GLY A 114 -12.16 11.13 -35.90
C GLY A 114 -12.77 9.95 -35.13
N LYS A 115 -11.99 9.27 -34.29
CA LYS A 115 -12.45 8.09 -33.52
C LYS A 115 -13.39 8.42 -32.36
N ARG A 116 -13.52 9.71 -31.97
CA ARG A 116 -14.37 10.15 -30.85
C ARG A 116 -14.17 9.33 -29.57
N LEU A 117 -12.91 8.95 -29.30
CA LEU A 117 -12.55 8.22 -28.08
C LEU A 117 -12.75 9.11 -26.87
N TRP A 118 -13.11 8.52 -25.74
CA TRP A 118 -13.20 9.22 -24.47
C TRP A 118 -11.81 9.29 -23.85
N SER A 119 -11.42 10.48 -23.39
CA SER A 119 -10.26 10.59 -22.51
C SER A 119 -10.56 9.94 -21.15
N GLU A 120 -9.52 9.63 -20.38
CA GLU A 120 -9.72 9.23 -18.97
C GLU A 120 -10.45 10.31 -18.17
N PHE A 121 -10.22 11.58 -18.52
CA PHE A 121 -10.93 12.72 -17.93
C PHE A 121 -12.43 12.71 -18.28
N ASP A 122 -12.78 12.51 -19.55
CA ASP A 122 -14.19 12.40 -19.99
C ASP A 122 -14.86 11.22 -19.30
N ARG A 123 -14.17 10.07 -19.25
CA ARG A 123 -14.68 8.88 -18.56
C ARG A 123 -14.92 9.18 -17.08
N THR A 124 -13.94 9.72 -16.37
CA THR A 124 -14.04 10.03 -14.94
C THR A 124 -15.18 11.00 -14.64
N ASN A 125 -15.36 12.05 -15.46
CA ASN A 125 -16.44 13.02 -15.26
C ASN A 125 -17.83 12.50 -15.66
N SER A 126 -17.88 11.48 -16.52
CA SER A 126 -19.14 10.84 -16.92
C SER A 126 -19.59 9.73 -15.97
N GLU A 127 -18.66 9.17 -15.19
CA GLU A 127 -18.96 8.14 -14.20
C GLU A 127 -19.69 8.78 -13.00
N PRO A 128 -20.68 8.08 -12.41
CA PRO A 128 -21.36 8.56 -11.21
C PRO A 128 -20.36 8.64 -10.04
N GLU A 129 -20.58 9.60 -9.13
CA GLU A 129 -19.76 9.70 -7.92
C GLU A 129 -19.81 8.40 -7.10
N GLU A 130 -18.64 7.97 -6.63
CA GLU A 130 -18.49 6.78 -5.81
C GLU A 130 -19.16 6.96 -4.44
N SER A 131 -19.94 5.96 -4.03
CA SER A 131 -20.61 5.96 -2.72
C SER A 131 -19.81 5.20 -1.68
N PHE A 132 -20.03 5.49 -0.40
CA PHE A 132 -19.40 4.75 0.69
C PHE A 132 -19.75 3.25 0.62
N GLU A 133 -21.02 2.92 0.36
CA GLU A 133 -21.51 1.55 0.29
C GLU A 133 -20.85 0.76 -0.85
N ASN A 134 -20.72 1.37 -2.04
CA ASN A 134 -20.11 0.73 -3.19
C ASN A 134 -18.58 0.59 -3.01
N ALA A 135 -17.91 1.59 -2.44
CA ALA A 135 -16.51 1.48 -2.03
C ALA A 135 -16.29 0.36 -0.98
N CYS A 136 -17.19 0.21 -0.01
CA CYS A 136 -17.14 -0.86 0.98
C CYS A 136 -17.33 -2.24 0.34
N ALA A 137 -18.20 -2.39 -0.65
CA ALA A 137 -18.43 -3.65 -1.35
C ALA A 137 -17.17 -4.19 -2.07
N HIS A 138 -16.29 -3.29 -2.51
CA HIS A 138 -15.02 -3.63 -3.18
C HIS A 138 -13.81 -3.61 -2.23
N SER A 139 -14.03 -3.25 -0.97
CA SER A 139 -12.97 -3.22 0.04
C SER A 139 -12.68 -4.63 0.54
N ARG A 140 -11.39 -4.99 0.58
CA ARG A 140 -10.95 -6.21 1.25
C ARG A 140 -11.31 -6.12 2.73
N ASP A 141 -11.90 -7.19 3.28
CA ASP A 141 -12.08 -7.30 4.71
C ASP A 141 -10.71 -7.27 5.40
N LYS A 142 -10.50 -6.26 6.25
CA LYS A 142 -9.26 -6.04 7.01
C LYS A 142 -9.64 -6.06 8.49
N PRO A 143 -9.56 -7.23 9.13
CA PRO A 143 -10.01 -7.37 10.51
C PRO A 143 -9.15 -6.50 11.45
N SER A 144 -9.73 -5.44 12.01
CA SER A 144 -9.03 -4.60 12.99
C SER A 144 -8.87 -5.31 14.34
N PRO A 145 -7.71 -5.22 15.01
CA PRO A 145 -7.56 -5.83 16.33
C PRO A 145 -8.54 -5.23 17.34
N VAL A 146 -8.93 -6.03 18.32
CA VAL A 146 -9.81 -5.57 19.41
C VAL A 146 -8.96 -5.05 20.56
N TRP A 147 -9.38 -3.92 21.12
CA TRP A 147 -8.80 -3.31 22.30
C TRP A 147 -9.66 -3.65 23.52
N LEU A 148 -9.04 -4.33 24.50
CA LEU A 148 -9.67 -4.72 25.74
C LEU A 148 -9.00 -3.99 26.91
N GLY A 149 -9.80 -3.44 27.81
CA GLY A 149 -9.29 -2.71 28.97
C GLY A 149 -10.41 -2.41 29.96
N LEU A 150 -10.03 -1.81 31.09
CA LEU A 150 -10.98 -1.30 32.08
C LEU A 150 -11.09 0.22 31.95
N GLY A 151 -12.23 0.77 32.38
CA GLY A 151 -12.49 2.21 32.29
C GLY A 151 -11.38 3.03 32.97
N ARG A 152 -10.82 3.99 32.22
CA ARG A 152 -9.74 4.91 32.67
C ARG A 152 -8.42 4.23 33.06
N ASP A 153 -8.26 2.92 32.87
CA ASP A 153 -6.99 2.23 33.10
C ASP A 153 -6.16 2.29 31.83
N MET A 154 -4.89 2.68 31.94
CA MET A 154 -3.97 2.78 30.80
C MET A 154 -3.49 1.41 30.32
N ARG A 155 -3.59 0.38 31.16
CA ARG A 155 -3.18 -0.99 30.86
C ARG A 155 -4.26 -1.64 30.01
N ILE A 156 -3.95 -1.87 28.74
CA ILE A 156 -4.89 -2.36 27.74
C ILE A 156 -4.26 -3.53 26.98
N PHE A 157 -5.11 -4.36 26.39
CA PHE A 157 -4.71 -5.53 25.61
C PHE A 157 -5.23 -5.39 24.21
N ARG A 158 -4.32 -5.53 23.25
CA ARG A 158 -4.68 -5.64 21.85
C ARG A 158 -4.73 -7.13 21.52
N ILE A 159 -5.82 -7.61 20.93
CA ILE A 159 -5.99 -9.02 20.55
C ILE A 159 -6.50 -9.15 19.11
N GLY A 160 -6.06 -10.17 18.38
CA GLY A 160 -6.50 -10.39 16.99
C GLY A 160 -6.01 -11.69 16.36
N PRO A 161 -6.72 -12.26 15.37
CA PRO A 161 -6.30 -13.49 14.71
C PRO A 161 -4.91 -13.32 14.09
N GLN A 162 -4.19 -14.42 14.00
CA GLN A 162 -2.96 -14.53 13.22
C GLN A 162 -3.38 -14.70 11.75
N GLU A 163 -3.80 -13.62 11.10
CA GLU A 163 -4.35 -13.68 9.73
C GLU A 163 -3.37 -14.31 8.73
N ALA A 164 -2.06 -14.06 8.89
CA ALA A 164 -1.03 -14.63 8.04
C ALA A 164 -0.93 -16.17 8.13
N TYR A 165 -1.37 -16.74 9.26
CA TYR A 165 -1.32 -18.17 9.52
C TYR A 165 -2.70 -18.83 9.52
N GLY A 166 -3.79 -18.06 9.58
CA GLY A 166 -5.14 -18.60 9.49
C GLY A 166 -5.62 -19.32 10.76
N TYR A 167 -5.21 -18.85 11.94
CA TYR A 167 -5.73 -19.33 13.22
C TYR A 167 -5.83 -18.19 14.24
N TRP A 168 -6.49 -18.46 15.36
CA TRP A 168 -6.52 -17.61 16.55
C TRP A 168 -5.39 -18.08 17.50
N GLY A 169 -4.49 -17.27 18.07
CA GLY A 169 -4.42 -15.81 18.12
C GLY A 169 -3.15 -15.21 18.70
N TRP A 170 -3.19 -13.89 18.85
CA TRP A 170 -2.16 -13.14 19.56
C TRP A 170 -2.77 -12.14 20.56
N VAL A 171 -2.01 -11.84 21.61
CA VAL A 171 -2.29 -10.84 22.64
C VAL A 171 -1.06 -9.97 22.82
N THR A 172 -1.23 -8.66 22.72
CA THR A 172 -0.18 -7.68 22.98
C THR A 172 -0.63 -6.78 24.14
N PRO A 173 -0.04 -6.90 25.34
CA PRO A 173 -0.22 -5.90 26.38
C PRO A 173 0.38 -4.56 25.93
N ARG A 174 -0.32 -3.50 26.26
CA ARG A 174 -0.03 -2.13 25.86
C ARG A 174 -0.31 -1.22 27.05
N TYR A 175 0.45 -0.15 27.17
CA TYR A 175 -0.05 1.04 27.85
C TYR A 175 -0.84 1.89 26.84
N HIS A 176 -1.45 3.00 27.29
CA HIS A 176 -2.29 3.91 26.50
C HIS A 176 -1.93 3.96 25.01
N SER A 177 -0.66 4.23 24.69
CA SER A 177 -0.17 4.21 23.30
C SER A 177 1.26 3.70 23.14
N ARG A 178 1.89 3.24 24.23
CA ARG A 178 3.24 2.67 24.19
C ARG A 178 3.20 1.14 24.28
N PRO A 179 4.03 0.43 23.51
CA PRO A 179 4.19 -1.01 23.67
C PRO A 179 4.85 -1.31 25.02
N VAL A 180 4.42 -2.40 25.65
CA VAL A 180 5.20 -3.04 26.71
C VAL A 180 6.34 -3.79 26.02
N LEU A 181 7.59 -3.54 26.44
CA LEU A 181 8.77 -4.13 25.81
C LEU A 181 9.32 -5.30 26.64
N VAL A 182 9.78 -6.36 25.98
CA VAL A 182 10.58 -7.40 26.61
C VAL A 182 11.97 -6.81 26.88
N PRO A 183 12.51 -6.88 28.12
CA PRO A 183 13.89 -6.49 28.37
C PRO A 183 14.82 -7.37 27.54
N ALA A 184 15.48 -6.79 26.54
CA ALA A 184 16.38 -7.54 25.69
C ALA A 184 17.71 -7.74 26.42
N GLY A 185 18.14 -8.99 26.52
CA GLY A 185 19.39 -9.36 27.20
C GLY A 185 20.67 -8.90 26.48
N LYS A 186 20.58 -8.21 25.32
CA LYS A 186 21.65 -7.55 24.53
C LYS A 186 21.21 -7.07 23.11
N GLU A 187 20.00 -7.37 22.66
CA GLU A 187 19.44 -6.92 21.38
C GLU A 187 18.45 -5.75 21.53
N GLU A 188 17.87 -5.26 20.44
CA GLU A 188 16.82 -4.24 20.49
C GLU A 188 15.60 -4.73 21.30
N ALA A 189 14.98 -3.84 22.07
CA ALA A 189 13.81 -4.18 22.86
C ALA A 189 12.59 -4.38 21.95
N TYR A 190 11.99 -5.58 21.96
CA TYR A 190 10.83 -5.93 21.13
C TYR A 190 9.51 -5.78 21.91
N PRO A 191 8.39 -5.41 21.24
CA PRO A 191 7.07 -5.44 21.85
C PRO A 191 6.72 -6.84 22.37
N TYR A 192 6.24 -6.90 23.60
CA TYR A 192 5.77 -8.14 24.21
C TYR A 192 4.50 -8.61 23.51
N GLN A 193 4.55 -9.80 22.90
CA GLN A 193 3.40 -10.43 22.24
C GLN A 193 3.35 -11.90 22.61
N LEU A 194 2.17 -12.32 23.09
CA LEU A 194 1.85 -13.72 23.34
C LEU A 194 1.11 -14.24 22.12
N CYS A 195 1.70 -15.21 21.43
CA CYS A 195 1.06 -15.94 20.36
C CYS A 195 0.63 -17.31 20.89
N PHE A 196 -0.55 -17.77 20.50
CA PHE A 196 -1.04 -19.10 20.80
C PHE A 196 -1.82 -19.63 19.60
N GLU A 197 -1.96 -20.95 19.54
CA GLU A 197 -2.65 -21.63 18.44
C GLU A 197 -3.89 -22.33 18.99
N ILE A 198 -5.01 -22.17 18.29
CA ILE A 198 -6.23 -22.93 18.49
C ILE A 198 -6.44 -23.82 17.26
N GLY A 199 -6.66 -25.11 17.49
CA GLY A 199 -6.88 -26.08 16.42
C GLY A 199 -5.57 -26.66 15.86
N PRO A 200 -5.59 -27.22 14.64
CA PRO A 200 -4.49 -27.98 14.08
C PRO A 200 -3.32 -27.14 13.53
N GLY A 201 -3.37 -25.81 13.65
CA GLY A 201 -2.32 -24.89 13.20
C GLY A 201 -2.77 -24.04 12.01
N SER A 202 -1.89 -23.89 11.02
CA SER A 202 -2.09 -22.93 9.92
C SER A 202 -3.10 -23.36 8.85
N HIS A 203 -3.94 -22.43 8.39
CA HIS A 203 -4.97 -22.66 7.37
C HIS A 203 -4.86 -21.69 6.19
N GLY A 204 -5.05 -22.21 4.97
CA GLY A 204 -5.13 -21.39 3.76
C GLY A 204 -6.48 -20.66 3.59
N CYS A 205 -7.54 -21.15 4.25
CA CYS A 205 -8.87 -20.57 4.23
C CYS A 205 -9.46 -20.54 5.66
N PRO A 206 -8.98 -19.64 6.54
CA PRO A 206 -9.48 -19.55 7.90
C PRO A 206 -10.95 -19.11 7.94
N ASN A 207 -11.76 -19.82 8.72
CA ASN A 207 -13.14 -19.43 9.02
C ASN A 207 -13.25 -18.94 10.47
N ILE A 208 -12.89 -17.67 10.68
CA ILE A 208 -12.87 -17.03 12.00
C ILE A 208 -13.83 -15.83 12.00
N THR A 209 -14.84 -15.89 12.85
CA THR A 209 -15.77 -14.77 13.06
C THR A 209 -15.62 -14.23 14.47
N ARG A 210 -15.76 -12.91 14.67
CA ARG A 210 -15.72 -12.29 15.99
C ARG A 210 -16.72 -11.15 16.13
N ARG A 211 -17.19 -10.93 17.36
CA ARG A 211 -18.06 -9.80 17.72
C ARG A 211 -17.83 -9.37 19.16
N LEU A 212 -18.19 -8.13 19.45
CA LEU A 212 -18.31 -7.64 20.82
C LEU A 212 -19.65 -8.09 21.41
N GLU A 213 -19.68 -8.37 22.71
CA GLU A 213 -20.90 -8.72 23.43
C GLU A 213 -21.89 -7.54 23.37
N ALA A 214 -23.14 -7.85 23.01
CA ALA A 214 -24.16 -6.84 22.66
C ALA A 214 -23.71 -5.80 21.61
N GLY A 215 -22.65 -6.07 20.83
CA GLY A 215 -22.09 -5.17 19.83
C GLY A 215 -21.24 -4.01 20.38
N VAL A 216 -21.19 -3.82 21.70
CA VAL A 216 -20.56 -2.62 22.31
C VAL A 216 -19.75 -2.91 23.58
N LEU A 217 -20.00 -4.02 24.27
CA LEU A 217 -19.28 -4.34 25.50
C LEU A 217 -17.90 -4.91 25.15
N PRO A 218 -16.83 -4.56 25.90
CA PRO A 218 -15.46 -5.01 25.64
C PRO A 218 -15.27 -6.47 26.10
N ILE A 219 -16.12 -7.36 25.60
CA ILE A 219 -16.08 -8.81 25.75
C ILE A 219 -16.17 -9.35 24.32
N VAL A 220 -15.11 -10.00 23.86
CA VAL A 220 -15.03 -10.57 22.52
C VAL A 220 -15.58 -11.99 22.57
N HIS A 221 -16.52 -12.28 21.68
CA HIS A 221 -16.91 -13.64 21.33
C HIS A 221 -16.41 -13.95 19.93
N SER A 222 -15.68 -15.05 19.78
CA SER A 222 -15.11 -15.49 18.51
C SER A 222 -15.42 -16.96 18.28
N ILE A 223 -15.63 -17.32 17.02
CA ILE A 223 -15.81 -18.70 16.57
C ILE A 223 -14.75 -18.97 15.52
N GLN A 224 -13.92 -20.00 15.75
CA GLN A 224 -13.05 -20.58 14.73
C GLN A 224 -13.64 -21.94 14.34
N ASP A 225 -14.03 -22.07 13.09
CA ASP A 225 -14.69 -23.26 12.54
C ASP A 225 -13.71 -24.04 11.66
N GLU A 226 -13.41 -25.27 12.06
CA GLU A 226 -12.49 -26.19 11.37
C GLU A 226 -13.25 -27.39 10.80
N ASP A 227 -14.45 -27.13 10.27
CA ASP A 227 -15.45 -28.06 9.71
C ASP A 227 -15.98 -29.11 10.71
N SER A 228 -15.09 -29.94 11.24
CA SER A 228 -15.39 -31.02 12.19
C SER A 228 -15.40 -30.57 13.65
N ILE A 229 -14.69 -29.47 13.96
CA ILE A 229 -14.57 -28.93 15.31
C ILE A 229 -14.78 -27.42 15.26
N ARG A 230 -15.58 -26.90 16.19
CA ARG A 230 -15.83 -25.47 16.35
C ARG A 230 -15.34 -25.00 17.71
N TYR A 231 -14.41 -24.06 17.71
CA TYR A 231 -13.85 -23.46 18.92
C TYR A 231 -14.56 -22.16 19.25
N HIS A 232 -15.00 -22.02 20.50
CA HIS A 232 -15.70 -20.84 21.00
C HIS A 232 -14.79 -20.06 21.94
N LEU A 233 -14.21 -18.97 21.44
CA LEU A 233 -13.37 -18.12 22.27
C LEU A 233 -14.18 -16.97 22.88
N THR A 234 -13.99 -16.73 24.18
CA THR A 234 -14.43 -15.53 24.88
C THR A 234 -13.24 -14.83 25.51
N ALA A 235 -13.06 -13.53 25.25
CA ALA A 235 -11.96 -12.75 25.82
C ALA A 235 -12.42 -11.39 26.37
N PHE A 236 -11.94 -11.00 27.54
CA PHE A 236 -12.23 -9.70 28.15
C PHE A 236 -11.13 -9.29 29.14
N ALA A 237 -11.03 -7.99 29.41
CA ALA A 237 -10.16 -7.48 30.46
C ALA A 237 -10.87 -7.51 31.82
N THR A 238 -10.17 -7.92 32.86
CA THR A 238 -10.68 -7.96 34.24
C THR A 238 -9.56 -7.76 35.26
N LEU A 239 -9.86 -7.89 36.54
CA LEU A 239 -8.88 -7.80 37.62
C LEU A 239 -8.42 -9.19 38.02
N GLU A 240 -7.13 -9.31 38.35
CA GLU A 240 -6.51 -10.55 38.82
C GLU A 240 -7.20 -11.10 40.08
N LYS A 241 -7.54 -10.21 41.02
CA LYS A 241 -8.12 -10.57 42.31
C LYS A 241 -9.64 -10.49 42.27
N GLY A 242 -10.26 -11.63 41.99
CA GLY A 242 -11.70 -11.85 42.13
C GLY A 242 -12.56 -11.19 41.04
N PRO A 243 -13.89 -11.32 41.13
CA PRO A 243 -14.80 -10.78 40.13
C PRO A 243 -14.77 -9.25 40.11
N LEU A 244 -14.75 -8.66 38.91
CA LEU A 244 -14.80 -7.21 38.70
C LEU A 244 -16.11 -6.62 39.25
N LYS A 245 -16.01 -5.71 40.21
CA LYS A 245 -17.15 -4.89 40.68
C LYS A 245 -16.96 -3.44 40.26
N LYS A 246 -18.07 -2.68 40.28
CA LYS A 246 -18.09 -1.28 39.86
C LYS A 246 -17.08 -0.39 40.62
N HIS A 247 -16.87 -0.64 41.92
CA HIS A 247 -15.94 0.14 42.73
C HIS A 247 -14.47 -0.24 42.56
N ASP A 248 -14.18 -1.36 41.90
CA ASP A 248 -12.80 -1.83 41.69
C ASP A 248 -12.14 -1.16 40.46
N VAL A 249 -12.94 -0.49 39.61
CA VAL A 249 -12.44 0.26 38.44
C VAL A 249 -11.89 1.61 38.91
N ARG A 250 -10.62 1.65 39.32
CA ARG A 250 -9.96 2.88 39.79
C ARG A 250 -9.41 3.75 38.66
N GLY A 251 -9.11 3.15 37.51
CA GLY A 251 -8.35 3.77 36.44
C GLY A 251 -6.85 3.91 36.76
N SER A 252 -6.16 4.75 36.01
CA SER A 252 -4.73 5.04 36.21
C SER A 252 -4.52 6.48 36.67
N GLU A 253 -3.53 6.69 37.53
CA GLU A 253 -3.06 8.03 37.89
C GLU A 253 -2.54 8.76 36.64
N TRP A 254 -2.85 10.06 36.54
CA TRP A 254 -2.71 10.80 35.28
C TRP A 254 -1.25 11.04 34.86
N HIS A 255 -0.30 11.22 35.78
CA HIS A 255 1.12 11.33 35.44
C HIS A 255 1.64 10.03 34.85
N SER A 256 1.21 8.89 35.42
CA SER A 256 1.59 7.57 34.92
C SER A 256 0.98 7.30 33.53
N ALA A 257 -0.27 7.71 33.31
CA ALA A 257 -0.92 7.63 32.01
C ALA A 257 -0.23 8.55 30.99
N GLN A 258 0.04 9.81 31.34
CA GLN A 258 0.68 10.81 30.47
C GLN A 258 2.09 10.41 30.06
N MET A 259 2.85 9.78 30.96
CA MET A 259 4.18 9.23 30.67
C MET A 259 4.12 8.16 29.54
N ASN A 260 3.00 7.44 29.44
CA ASN A 260 2.78 6.36 28.49
C ASN A 260 1.90 6.73 27.28
N THR A 261 1.62 8.03 27.13
CA THR A 261 1.03 8.59 25.93
C THR A 261 2.11 8.83 24.87
N GLY A 262 1.83 8.44 23.63
CA GLY A 262 2.68 8.67 22.47
C GLY A 262 2.78 10.18 22.22
N PHE A 263 3.98 10.65 21.88
CA PHE A 263 4.24 12.09 21.73
C PHE A 263 3.96 12.92 22.99
N SER A 264 4.05 12.32 24.17
CA SER A 264 3.96 13.05 25.43
C SER A 264 5.00 14.18 25.49
N MET A 265 4.52 15.38 25.79
CA MET A 265 5.33 16.60 25.95
C MET A 265 6.01 16.71 27.32
N MET A 266 5.94 15.68 28.15
CA MET A 266 6.65 15.65 29.44
C MET A 266 8.15 15.77 29.22
N THR A 267 8.76 16.71 29.94
CA THR A 267 10.20 16.88 30.08
C THR A 267 10.85 15.68 30.76
N ASP A 268 12.16 15.55 30.65
CA ASP A 268 12.89 14.46 31.31
C ASP A 268 12.77 14.53 32.84
N GLN A 269 12.72 15.74 33.40
CA GLN A 269 12.52 15.95 34.84
C GLN A 269 11.14 15.48 35.29
N GLU A 270 10.06 15.85 34.58
CA GLU A 270 8.70 15.39 34.89
C GLU A 270 8.56 13.86 34.76
N ARG A 271 9.31 13.24 33.83
CA ARG A 271 9.35 11.78 33.71
C ARG A 271 10.05 11.13 34.90
N LEU A 272 11.17 11.68 35.35
CA LEU A 272 11.86 11.18 36.54
C LEU A 272 10.95 11.25 37.77
N GLU A 273 10.22 12.36 37.94
CA GLU A 273 9.27 12.56 39.03
C GLU A 273 8.04 11.63 38.95
N ALA A 274 7.58 11.31 37.74
CA ALA A 274 6.47 10.38 37.52
C ALA A 274 6.87 8.90 37.65
N THR A 275 8.17 8.57 37.64
CA THR A 275 8.67 7.18 37.65
C THR A 275 8.20 6.38 38.88
N PRO A 276 8.30 6.89 40.13
CA PRO A 276 7.82 6.16 41.30
C PRO A 276 6.31 5.93 41.29
N VAL A 277 5.54 6.87 40.70
CA VAL A 277 4.10 6.72 40.51
C VAL A 277 3.84 5.60 39.51
N PHE A 278 4.55 5.59 38.39
CA PHE A 278 4.45 4.53 37.38
C PHE A 278 4.79 3.14 37.94
N GLU A 279 5.86 3.01 38.72
CA GLU A 279 6.25 1.73 39.33
C GLU A 279 5.18 1.21 40.29
N ARG A 280 4.65 2.08 41.15
CA ARG A 280 3.55 1.71 42.06
C ARG A 280 2.28 1.32 41.33
N GLU A 281 1.96 2.03 40.25
CA GLU A 281 0.73 1.83 39.47
C GLU A 281 0.75 0.55 38.62
N ASN A 282 1.91 0.18 38.07
CA ASN A 282 2.00 -0.87 37.04
C ASN A 282 2.80 -2.10 37.47
N VAL A 283 3.80 -1.94 38.34
CA VAL A 283 4.70 -3.04 38.74
C VAL A 283 4.30 -3.58 40.11
N SER A 284 4.20 -2.70 41.10
CA SER A 284 3.96 -3.07 42.50
C SER A 284 2.47 -3.03 42.89
N CYS A 285 1.57 -2.93 41.92
CA CYS A 285 0.14 -2.88 42.19
C CYS A 285 -0.38 -4.24 42.65
N ASP A 286 -1.11 -4.24 43.77
CA ASP A 286 -1.67 -5.46 44.36
C ASP A 286 -2.73 -6.15 43.50
N ASN A 287 -3.35 -5.46 42.53
CA ASN A 287 -4.40 -6.04 41.69
C ASN A 287 -4.20 -5.63 40.24
N GLN A 288 -3.66 -6.55 39.44
CA GLN A 288 -3.31 -6.29 38.05
C GLN A 288 -4.54 -6.39 37.14
N VAL A 289 -4.54 -5.61 36.06
CA VAL A 289 -5.49 -5.83 34.96
C VAL A 289 -4.96 -6.98 34.13
N VAL A 290 -5.82 -7.97 33.89
CA VAL A 290 -5.49 -9.18 33.14
C VAL A 290 -6.43 -9.32 31.95
N CYS A 291 -5.94 -9.91 30.87
CA CYS A 291 -6.77 -10.37 29.76
C CYS A 291 -7.12 -11.83 30.01
N LEU A 292 -8.39 -12.10 30.29
CA LEU A 292 -8.87 -13.47 30.40
C LEU A 292 -9.29 -13.95 29.02
N ILE A 293 -8.78 -15.11 28.62
CA ILE A 293 -9.17 -15.79 27.38
C ILE A 293 -9.63 -17.19 27.76
N ARG A 294 -10.86 -17.51 27.37
CA ARG A 294 -11.46 -18.85 27.51
C ARG A 294 -11.74 -19.39 26.12
N ILE A 295 -11.38 -20.65 25.90
CA ILE A 295 -11.57 -21.41 24.66
C ILE A 295 -12.43 -22.63 24.98
#